data_AF-A0A813PDS6-F1
#
_entry.id   AF-A0A813PDS6-F1
#
_cell.length_a   1.000
_cell.length_b   1.000
_cell.length_c   1.000
_cell.angle_alpha   90.00
_cell.angle_beta   90.00
_cell.angle_gamma   90.00
#
_symmetry.space_group_name_H-M   'P 1'
#
loop_
_entity.id
_entity.type
_entity.pdbx_description
1 polymer ?
#
loop_
_entity_poly.entity_id
_entity_poly.type
_entity_poly.pdbx_seq_one_letter_code
_entity_poly.pdbx_strand_id
1 'polypeptide(L)'
;MAASIAFSSIVDPLTPLYDPEGIPAKWIDCPRKSAVIAETFLAFKTPLDDRYKNDIQKGKYWTCKMLIQNANDKNKKLGLVIDLTNTNRYYNSEVEFKPHDIQYKKIRCQGIDNAIGLFAKARQPGIYKQDYLDRLVHLFGDGNTLNVFAPLSPLWHQTASTTPSEGNKRAHDGDDSAQSNKRFQTNYDSKSLPKFAVDIPNVIPVGDKYLLDSIRSSCQSICGWQRRSFPGSQPVSLHRENYPLIFLSPYMVSWKADGTRYMMWIEDKDKVYMLDRNNNAFEILHMSFPRTSDGEQPLTNTLLDGEFVTDYVNNEKIYRYLVYDIIMINNINVSQRSFKERLKLISRDVVGVRDTAHENGRLDKQQQQPFSIKAKSFWTLEHVTTLLSEKFQSKITHGCDGLVFQPVDDPYQCGRSDRVLKWKGDNTIDFQLKIIEEQFTKRRCANLYVNYGVTPFATMSYSTELEQYNNQIIECSFREQQWHFYRHRTDKKYANAQATADGVMNALTNAITKDYLLFLIDDQAAANEYFSNAN
;
A
#
# COMPACT_ATOMS: atom_id res chain seq x y z
N MET A 1 -44.18 10.73 -6.12
CA MET A 1 -43.81 11.43 -7.37
C MET A 1 -42.34 11.77 -7.30
N ALA A 2 -41.57 11.31 -8.29
CA ALA A 2 -40.12 11.37 -8.32
C ALA A 2 -39.60 12.82 -8.33
N ALA A 3 -38.69 13.14 -7.41
CA ALA A 3 -37.89 14.37 -7.48
C ALA A 3 -36.64 14.07 -8.32
N SER A 4 -36.64 14.55 -9.55
CA SER A 4 -35.50 14.56 -10.45
C SER A 4 -34.51 15.63 -9.96
N ILE A 5 -33.33 15.19 -9.51
CA ILE A 5 -32.19 16.09 -9.27
C ILE A 5 -31.48 16.25 -10.61
N ALA A 6 -31.68 17.40 -11.24
CA ALA A 6 -30.94 17.82 -12.41
C ALA A 6 -29.49 18.13 -12.03
N PHE A 7 -28.54 17.30 -12.48
CA PHE A 7 -27.13 17.69 -12.55
C PHE A 7 -26.94 18.61 -13.76
N SER A 8 -26.90 19.92 -13.53
CA SER A 8 -26.37 20.87 -14.50
C SER A 8 -24.89 21.14 -14.19
N SER A 9 -23.98 20.34 -14.74
CA SER A 9 -22.59 20.75 -14.90
C SER A 9 -22.47 21.55 -16.21
N ILE A 10 -22.74 22.85 -16.12
CA ILE A 10 -22.30 23.79 -17.16
C ILE A 10 -20.80 23.93 -16.99
N VAL A 11 -20.04 23.13 -17.75
CA VAL A 11 -18.62 23.37 -17.99
C VAL A 11 -18.56 24.43 -19.09
N ASP A 12 -17.93 25.56 -18.77
CA ASP A 12 -17.71 26.68 -19.69
C ASP A 12 -17.05 26.21 -21.00
N PRO A 13 -17.62 26.47 -22.20
CA PRO A 13 -17.09 25.98 -23.47
C PRO A 13 -15.77 26.64 -23.92
N LEU A 14 -15.26 27.65 -23.21
CA LEU A 14 -14.20 28.53 -23.72
C LEU A 14 -12.87 28.51 -22.93
N THR A 15 -12.71 27.65 -21.93
CA THR A 15 -11.40 27.50 -21.27
C THR A 15 -10.59 26.36 -21.92
N PRO A 16 -9.46 26.65 -22.60
CA PRO A 16 -8.59 25.60 -23.10
C PRO A 16 -7.86 24.98 -21.90
N LEU A 17 -8.32 23.81 -21.48
CA LEU A 17 -7.58 22.97 -20.54
C LEU A 17 -6.30 22.49 -21.23
N TYR A 18 -5.19 23.19 -20.98
CA TYR A 18 -3.86 22.64 -21.18
C TYR A 18 -3.65 21.53 -20.13
N ASP A 19 -3.36 20.32 -20.59
CA ASP A 19 -3.19 19.14 -19.75
C ASP A 19 -1.69 18.82 -19.58
N PRO A 20 -1.18 18.69 -18.34
CA PRO A 20 0.22 18.33 -18.07
C PRO A 20 0.64 16.93 -18.55
N GLU A 21 -0.27 16.05 -18.99
CA GLU A 21 0.05 14.65 -19.38
C GLU A 21 0.61 14.47 -20.81
N GLY A 22 0.80 15.54 -21.60
CA GLY A 22 1.49 15.46 -22.89
C GLY A 22 0.83 14.55 -23.96
N ILE A 23 1.61 14.17 -24.98
CA ILE A 23 1.16 13.34 -26.12
C ILE A 23 0.88 11.88 -25.65
N PRO A 24 -0.17 11.20 -26.15
CA PRO A 24 -0.45 9.82 -25.77
C PRO A 24 0.71 8.86 -26.08
N ALA A 25 0.93 7.88 -25.20
CA ALA A 25 1.90 6.82 -25.43
C ALA A 25 1.64 6.11 -26.78
N LYS A 26 2.72 5.82 -27.52
CA LYS A 26 2.69 5.19 -28.87
C LYS A 26 2.03 6.02 -29.99
N TRP A 27 1.58 7.25 -29.73
CA TRP A 27 0.96 8.10 -30.77
C TRP A 27 1.93 8.44 -31.92
N ILE A 28 3.21 8.66 -31.59
CA ILE A 28 4.25 9.02 -32.56
C ILE A 28 4.47 7.88 -33.57
N ASP A 29 4.48 6.64 -33.10
CA ASP A 29 4.72 5.44 -33.91
C ASP A 29 3.47 4.95 -34.63
N CYS A 30 2.28 5.39 -34.20
CA CYS A 30 1.02 5.07 -34.86
C CYS A 30 0.95 5.71 -36.27
N PRO A 31 0.60 4.93 -37.31
CA PRO A 31 0.34 5.46 -38.64
C PRO A 31 -0.74 6.53 -38.64
N ARG A 32 -0.59 7.57 -39.47
CA ARG A 32 -1.57 8.67 -39.55
C ARG A 32 -2.97 8.20 -39.87
N LYS A 33 -3.09 7.26 -40.82
CA LYS A 33 -4.35 6.75 -41.35
C LYS A 33 -4.18 5.39 -42.03
N SER A 34 -5.31 4.72 -42.17
CA SER A 34 -5.48 3.48 -42.92
C SER A 34 -5.73 3.74 -44.42
N ALA A 35 -5.83 2.66 -45.19
CA ALA A 35 -6.52 2.69 -46.49
C ALA A 35 -8.02 2.90 -46.27
N VAL A 36 -8.74 3.33 -47.32
CA VAL A 36 -10.21 3.47 -47.22
C VAL A 36 -10.83 2.07 -47.13
N ILE A 37 -11.68 1.88 -46.14
CA ILE A 37 -12.36 0.61 -45.83
C ILE A 37 -13.78 0.68 -46.39
N ALA A 38 -14.16 -0.33 -47.17
CA ALA A 38 -15.47 -0.43 -47.81
C ALA A 38 -15.86 0.86 -48.58
N GLU A 39 -14.87 1.51 -49.19
CA GLU A 39 -14.98 2.77 -49.95
C GLU A 39 -15.58 3.98 -49.19
N THR A 40 -15.85 3.80 -47.89
CA THR A 40 -16.69 4.71 -47.10
C THR A 40 -15.96 5.18 -45.85
N PHE A 41 -15.26 4.29 -45.15
CA PHE A 41 -14.65 4.58 -43.85
C PHE A 41 -13.15 4.84 -43.99
N LEU A 42 -12.65 5.84 -43.27
CA LEU A 42 -11.22 6.09 -43.12
C LEU A 42 -10.88 6.04 -41.64
N ALA A 43 -10.17 5.01 -41.19
CA ALA A 43 -9.62 5.00 -39.84
C ALA A 43 -8.34 5.84 -39.80
N PHE A 44 -8.19 6.70 -38.79
CA PHE A 44 -7.03 7.57 -38.60
C PHE A 44 -6.68 7.71 -37.12
N LYS A 45 -5.40 7.97 -36.83
CA LYS A 45 -4.98 8.27 -35.47
C LYS A 45 -5.48 9.65 -35.07
N THR A 46 -5.79 9.82 -33.78
CA THR A 46 -6.31 11.08 -33.23
C THR A 46 -5.42 12.26 -33.65
N PRO A 47 -5.94 13.26 -34.36
CA PRO A 47 -5.17 14.46 -34.68
C PRO A 47 -4.82 15.25 -33.41
N LEU A 48 -3.74 16.00 -33.46
CA LEU A 48 -3.33 16.93 -32.40
C LEU A 48 -3.32 18.34 -32.97
N ASP A 49 -3.81 19.32 -32.22
CA ASP A 49 -3.76 20.72 -32.63
C ASP A 49 -2.41 21.38 -32.35
N ASP A 50 -2.31 22.68 -32.65
CA ASP A 50 -1.07 23.46 -32.56
C ASP A 50 -0.47 23.52 -31.14
N ARG A 51 -1.26 23.18 -30.11
CA ARG A 51 -0.76 23.14 -28.71
C ARG A 51 0.35 22.10 -28.51
N TYR A 52 0.34 21.02 -29.29
CA TYR A 52 1.32 19.92 -29.20
C TYR A 52 2.48 20.07 -30.21
N LYS A 53 2.55 21.17 -30.96
CA LYS A 53 3.49 21.33 -32.09
C LYS A 53 4.96 21.26 -31.67
N ASN A 54 5.29 21.79 -30.50
CA ASN A 54 6.66 21.80 -29.99
C ASN A 54 7.11 20.44 -29.44
N ASP A 55 6.16 19.55 -29.13
CA ASP A 55 6.42 18.23 -28.54
C ASP A 55 6.59 17.12 -29.60
N ILE A 56 6.39 17.44 -30.89
CA ILE A 56 6.37 16.45 -31.98
C ILE A 56 7.52 16.70 -32.95
N GLN A 57 8.30 15.65 -33.23
CA GLN A 57 9.38 15.69 -34.22
C GLN A 57 8.86 16.13 -35.60
N LYS A 58 9.66 16.96 -36.29
CA LYS A 58 9.35 17.49 -37.63
C LYS A 58 9.03 16.33 -38.59
N GLY A 59 7.88 16.39 -39.25
CA GLY A 59 7.43 15.37 -40.20
C GLY A 59 6.54 14.26 -39.61
N LYS A 60 6.40 14.15 -38.28
CA LYS A 60 5.47 13.22 -37.61
C LYS A 60 4.12 13.85 -37.23
N TYR A 61 3.99 15.14 -37.48
CA TYR A 61 2.81 15.95 -37.15
C TYR A 61 1.55 15.49 -37.89
N TRP A 62 0.39 15.57 -37.25
CA TRP A 62 -0.89 15.15 -37.85
C TRP A 62 -2.06 15.93 -37.21
N THR A 63 -2.66 16.83 -37.98
CA THR A 63 -3.73 17.75 -37.51
C THR A 63 -5.05 17.49 -38.21
N CYS A 64 -6.14 18.05 -37.69
CA CYS A 64 -7.46 18.00 -38.32
C CYS A 64 -7.42 18.61 -39.74
N LYS A 65 -6.69 19.72 -39.93
CA LYS A 65 -6.47 20.32 -41.26
C LYS A 65 -5.80 19.36 -42.24
N MET A 66 -4.76 18.64 -41.81
CA MET A 66 -4.09 17.63 -42.65
C MET A 66 -5.01 16.46 -43.01
N LEU A 67 -5.90 16.06 -42.10
CA LEU A 67 -6.91 15.03 -42.36
C LEU A 67 -7.91 15.49 -43.43
N ILE A 68 -8.45 16.71 -43.29
CA ILE A 68 -9.42 17.28 -44.24
C ILE A 68 -8.77 17.44 -45.63
N GLN A 69 -7.55 17.98 -45.67
CA GLN A 69 -6.79 18.11 -46.91
C GLN A 69 -6.56 16.74 -47.57
N ASN A 70 -6.25 15.70 -46.78
CA ASN A 70 -6.07 14.36 -47.33
C ASN A 70 -7.33 13.79 -48.01
N ALA A 71 -8.53 14.14 -47.53
CA ALA A 71 -9.78 13.76 -48.17
C ALA A 71 -9.97 14.55 -49.48
N ASN A 72 -9.76 15.86 -49.43
CA ASN A 72 -9.90 16.76 -50.58
C ASN A 72 -8.94 16.40 -51.73
N ASP A 73 -7.68 16.09 -51.42
CA ASP A 73 -6.67 15.67 -52.41
C ASP A 73 -7.07 14.39 -53.17
N LYS A 74 -7.99 13.60 -52.59
CA LYS A 74 -8.55 12.38 -53.20
C LYS A 74 -9.91 12.62 -53.85
N ASN A 75 -10.34 13.88 -54.02
CA ASN A 75 -11.67 14.26 -54.47
C ASN A 75 -12.79 13.61 -53.63
N LYS A 76 -12.60 13.50 -52.31
CA LYS A 76 -13.60 12.98 -51.36
C LYS A 76 -13.92 14.05 -50.31
N LYS A 77 -15.19 14.17 -49.90
CA LYS A 77 -15.61 15.03 -48.77
C LYS A 77 -15.68 14.18 -47.49
N LEU A 78 -15.08 14.66 -46.40
CA LEU A 78 -15.28 14.07 -45.08
C LEU A 78 -16.65 14.50 -44.55
N GLY A 79 -17.59 13.57 -44.39
CA GLY A 79 -18.97 13.89 -43.97
C GLY A 79 -19.21 13.80 -42.46
N LEU A 80 -18.55 12.85 -41.78
CA LEU A 80 -18.73 12.57 -40.36
C LEU A 80 -17.40 12.13 -39.73
N VAL A 81 -17.09 12.68 -38.57
CA VAL A 81 -16.01 12.24 -37.68
C VAL A 81 -16.61 11.57 -36.46
N ILE A 82 -16.27 10.31 -36.25
CA ILE A 82 -16.58 9.56 -35.03
C ILE A 82 -15.31 9.52 -34.18
N ASP A 83 -15.28 10.32 -33.11
CA ASP A 83 -14.14 10.37 -32.18
C ASP A 83 -14.33 9.35 -31.06
N LEU A 84 -13.43 8.37 -31.04
CA LEU A 84 -13.42 7.24 -30.11
C LEU A 84 -12.58 7.49 -28.85
N THR A 85 -11.99 8.67 -28.68
CA THR A 85 -11.15 8.97 -27.52
C THR A 85 -11.99 9.21 -26.26
N ASN A 86 -11.44 8.88 -25.09
CA ASN A 86 -12.11 9.11 -23.81
C ASN A 86 -12.01 10.57 -23.30
N THR A 87 -11.23 11.43 -23.96
CA THR A 87 -10.89 12.79 -23.51
C THR A 87 -11.10 13.81 -24.63
N ASN A 88 -11.30 15.08 -24.28
CA ASN A 88 -11.45 16.19 -25.24
C ASN A 88 -10.17 17.04 -25.38
N ARG A 89 -9.04 16.58 -24.82
CA ARG A 89 -7.82 17.40 -24.71
C ARG A 89 -7.09 17.66 -26.04
N TYR A 90 -7.25 16.79 -27.04
CA TYR A 90 -6.35 16.74 -28.21
C TYR A 90 -6.61 17.83 -29.28
N TYR A 91 -7.86 18.20 -29.47
CA TYR A 91 -8.28 19.24 -30.42
C TYR A 91 -9.70 19.70 -30.07
N ASN A 92 -10.06 20.90 -30.52
CA ASN A 92 -11.43 21.41 -30.37
C ASN A 92 -12.25 21.08 -31.63
N SER A 93 -13.18 20.13 -31.53
CA SER A 93 -14.00 19.67 -32.66
C SER A 93 -14.93 20.75 -33.24
N GLU A 94 -15.48 21.64 -32.40
CA GLU A 94 -16.33 22.74 -32.86
C GLU A 94 -15.55 23.74 -33.71
N VAL A 95 -14.27 23.95 -33.40
CA VAL A 95 -13.40 24.85 -34.17
C VAL A 95 -12.90 24.19 -35.45
N GLU A 96 -12.49 22.92 -35.37
CA GLU A 96 -11.81 22.23 -36.47
C GLU A 96 -12.74 21.68 -37.54
N PHE A 97 -13.97 21.26 -37.20
CA PHE A 97 -14.85 20.52 -38.12
C PHE A 97 -16.11 21.28 -38.54
N LYS A 98 -16.69 22.08 -37.65
CA LYS A 98 -17.91 22.85 -37.92
C LYS A 98 -17.80 23.78 -39.14
N PRO A 99 -16.69 24.52 -39.35
CA PRO A 99 -16.56 25.42 -40.52
C PRO A 99 -16.54 24.68 -41.86
N HIS A 100 -16.27 23.38 -41.85
CA HIS A 100 -16.16 22.56 -43.05
C HIS A 100 -17.41 21.72 -43.31
N ASP A 101 -18.50 21.95 -42.58
CA ASP A 101 -19.76 21.18 -42.70
C ASP A 101 -19.53 19.67 -42.49
N ILE A 102 -18.72 19.34 -41.49
CA ILE A 102 -18.38 17.97 -41.10
C ILE A 102 -19.09 17.66 -39.79
N GLN A 103 -19.94 16.64 -39.79
CA GLN A 103 -20.62 16.20 -38.58
C GLN A 103 -19.61 15.59 -37.61
N TYR A 104 -19.84 15.78 -36.31
CA TYR A 104 -18.96 15.24 -35.28
C TYR A 104 -19.76 14.47 -34.23
N LYS A 105 -19.31 13.25 -33.91
CA LYS A 105 -19.90 12.40 -32.89
C LYS A 105 -18.81 11.84 -31.99
N LYS A 106 -18.86 12.16 -30.70
CA LYS A 106 -17.99 11.55 -29.69
C LYS A 106 -18.62 10.25 -29.19
N ILE A 107 -17.87 9.15 -29.26
CA ILE A 107 -18.16 7.91 -28.52
C ILE A 107 -17.00 7.70 -27.57
N ARG A 108 -17.22 7.95 -26.28
CA ARG A 108 -16.16 7.78 -25.28
C ARG A 108 -15.86 6.28 -25.11
N CYS A 109 -14.85 5.77 -25.80
CA CYS A 109 -14.38 4.40 -25.59
C CYS A 109 -13.61 4.35 -24.27
N GLN A 110 -14.19 3.65 -23.32
CA GLN A 110 -13.55 3.35 -22.04
C GLN A 110 -12.50 2.27 -22.24
N GLY A 111 -11.48 2.26 -21.39
CA GLY A 111 -10.38 1.32 -21.47
C GLY A 111 -10.82 -0.13 -21.23
N ILE A 112 -9.87 -1.04 -21.43
CA ILE A 112 -10.02 -2.47 -21.19
C ILE A 112 -10.45 -2.78 -19.74
N ASP A 113 -10.04 -1.95 -18.78
CA ASP A 113 -10.42 -2.01 -17.38
C ASP A 113 -11.95 -1.93 -17.19
N ASN A 114 -12.61 -1.00 -17.88
CA ASN A 114 -14.06 -0.91 -17.84
C ASN A 114 -14.74 -2.05 -18.61
N ALA A 115 -14.17 -2.48 -19.74
CA ALA A 115 -14.72 -3.62 -20.50
C ALA A 115 -14.74 -4.91 -19.67
N ILE A 116 -13.66 -5.19 -18.94
CA ILE A 116 -13.57 -6.32 -18.00
C ILE A 116 -14.61 -6.17 -16.87
N GLY A 117 -14.77 -4.95 -16.34
CA GLY A 117 -15.78 -4.66 -15.31
C GLY A 117 -17.23 -4.87 -15.80
N LEU A 118 -17.54 -4.45 -17.03
CA LEU A 118 -18.86 -4.67 -17.63
C LEU A 118 -19.12 -6.15 -17.89
N PHE A 119 -18.13 -6.89 -18.40
CA PHE A 119 -18.26 -8.33 -18.60
C PHE A 119 -18.52 -9.07 -17.28
N ALA A 120 -17.79 -8.71 -16.21
CA ALA A 120 -18.01 -9.29 -14.88
C ALA A 120 -19.41 -9.02 -14.32
N LYS A 121 -19.99 -7.85 -14.61
CA LYS A 121 -21.39 -7.54 -14.25
C LYS A 121 -22.39 -8.35 -15.06
N ALA A 122 -22.18 -8.48 -16.36
CA ALA A 122 -23.09 -9.19 -17.26
C ALA A 122 -23.03 -10.71 -17.09
N ARG A 123 -21.86 -11.25 -16.74
CA ARG A 123 -21.63 -12.68 -16.54
C ARG A 123 -20.75 -12.89 -15.31
N GLN A 124 -21.36 -13.03 -14.14
CA GLN A 124 -20.62 -13.35 -12.92
C GLN A 124 -19.94 -14.73 -13.02
N PRO A 125 -18.71 -14.88 -12.50
CA PRO A 125 -17.89 -13.90 -11.77
C PRO A 125 -17.06 -12.97 -12.69
N GLY A 126 -17.13 -13.16 -14.01
CA GLY A 126 -16.32 -12.50 -15.02
C GLY A 126 -15.40 -13.48 -15.74
N ILE A 127 -14.31 -12.98 -16.32
CA ILE A 127 -13.30 -13.82 -16.97
C ILE A 127 -12.40 -14.42 -15.88
N TYR A 128 -12.76 -15.59 -15.37
CA TYR A 128 -12.05 -16.29 -14.28
C TYR A 128 -10.76 -17.01 -14.72
N LYS A 129 -10.35 -16.88 -15.99
CA LYS A 129 -9.11 -17.43 -16.54
C LYS A 129 -8.06 -16.31 -16.66
N GLN A 130 -6.98 -16.41 -15.88
CA GLN A 130 -5.94 -15.38 -15.81
C GLN A 130 -5.24 -15.16 -17.16
N ASP A 131 -4.95 -16.25 -17.87
CA ASP A 131 -4.35 -16.21 -19.21
C ASP A 131 -5.21 -15.44 -20.23
N TYR A 132 -6.53 -15.44 -20.08
CA TYR A 132 -7.43 -14.68 -20.95
C TYR A 132 -7.37 -13.18 -20.64
N LEU A 133 -7.29 -12.81 -19.35
CA LEU A 133 -7.10 -11.43 -18.92
C LEU A 133 -5.72 -10.91 -19.32
N ASP A 134 -4.67 -11.70 -19.13
CA ASP A 134 -3.30 -11.37 -19.55
C ASP A 134 -3.25 -11.16 -21.06
N ARG A 135 -3.93 -12.02 -21.84
CA ARG A 135 -4.02 -11.86 -23.29
C ARG A 135 -4.79 -10.61 -23.70
N LEU A 136 -5.88 -10.28 -23.01
CA LEU A 136 -6.65 -9.06 -23.25
C LEU A 136 -5.81 -7.81 -22.94
N VAL A 137 -5.13 -7.77 -21.80
CA VAL A 137 -4.23 -6.67 -21.41
C VAL A 137 -3.05 -6.56 -22.39
N HIS A 138 -2.51 -7.69 -22.86
CA HIS A 138 -1.47 -7.68 -23.87
C HIS A 138 -1.95 -7.10 -25.21
N LEU A 139 -3.17 -7.43 -25.64
CA LEU A 139 -3.72 -6.99 -26.93
C LEU A 139 -4.24 -5.55 -26.91
N PHE A 140 -4.88 -5.13 -25.81
CA PHE A 140 -5.63 -3.87 -25.73
C PHE A 140 -5.15 -2.93 -24.61
N GLY A 141 -4.17 -3.34 -23.81
CA GLY A 141 -3.59 -2.51 -22.76
C GLY A 141 -2.63 -1.46 -23.31
N ASP A 142 -2.61 -0.31 -22.64
CA ASP A 142 -1.81 0.87 -22.99
C ASP A 142 -0.45 0.93 -22.30
N GLY A 143 -0.04 -0.13 -21.59
CA GLY A 143 1.21 -0.20 -20.83
C GLY A 143 1.13 0.40 -19.42
N ASN A 144 0.11 1.22 -19.14
CA ASN A 144 -0.28 1.68 -17.80
C ASN A 144 -1.47 0.88 -17.23
N THR A 145 -2.02 -0.02 -18.03
CA THR A 145 -3.11 -0.92 -17.64
C THR A 145 -2.64 -1.80 -16.47
N LEU A 146 -3.29 -1.64 -15.31
CA LEU A 146 -3.02 -2.40 -14.08
C LEU A 146 -3.01 -3.91 -14.33
N ASN A 147 -2.25 -4.67 -13.53
CA ASN A 147 -2.37 -6.12 -13.46
C ASN A 147 -3.81 -6.48 -13.08
N VAL A 148 -4.58 -7.00 -14.05
CA VAL A 148 -5.95 -7.45 -13.82
C VAL A 148 -5.91 -8.90 -13.37
N PHE A 149 -6.43 -9.17 -12.17
CA PHE A 149 -6.48 -10.53 -11.63
C PHE A 149 -7.84 -11.18 -11.88
N ALA A 150 -7.80 -12.45 -12.28
CA ALA A 150 -8.99 -13.24 -12.52
C ALA A 150 -9.75 -13.49 -11.21
N PRO A 151 -11.09 -13.37 -11.21
CA PRO A 151 -11.91 -13.81 -10.10
C PRO A 151 -11.84 -15.34 -9.94
N LEU A 152 -12.26 -15.84 -8.78
CA LEU A 152 -12.34 -17.27 -8.48
C LEU A 152 -13.15 -18.02 -9.55
N SER A 153 -12.67 -19.21 -9.92
CA SER A 153 -13.33 -20.06 -10.90
C SER A 153 -14.74 -20.47 -10.43
N PRO A 154 -15.78 -20.35 -11.27
CA PRO A 154 -17.15 -20.77 -10.95
C PRO A 154 -17.20 -22.23 -10.51
N LEU A 155 -18.12 -22.59 -9.60
CA LEU A 155 -18.28 -23.97 -9.09
C LEU A 155 -18.41 -25.04 -10.20
N TRP A 156 -19.08 -24.72 -11.32
CA TRP A 156 -19.27 -25.66 -12.43
C TRP A 156 -17.99 -25.95 -13.22
N HIS A 157 -16.92 -25.20 -13.01
CA HIS A 157 -15.61 -25.42 -13.63
C HIS A 157 -14.68 -26.27 -12.75
N GLN A 158 -15.07 -26.55 -11.50
CA GLN A 158 -14.34 -27.40 -10.56
C GLN A 158 -14.66 -28.90 -10.74
N THR A 159 -15.55 -29.26 -11.67
CA THR A 159 -15.98 -30.64 -11.94
C THR A 159 -14.99 -31.43 -12.81
N ALA A 160 -13.85 -30.86 -13.20
CA ALA A 160 -12.90 -31.51 -14.10
C ALA A 160 -11.45 -31.42 -13.62
N SER A 161 -11.18 -31.86 -12.37
CA SER A 161 -9.90 -32.49 -11.99
C SER A 161 -9.82 -32.73 -10.48
N THR A 162 -10.50 -33.76 -9.99
CA THR A 162 -10.20 -34.39 -8.69
C THR A 162 -10.36 -35.91 -8.81
N THR A 163 -9.24 -36.57 -9.08
CA THR A 163 -8.93 -37.91 -8.53
C THR A 163 -7.56 -37.78 -7.90
N PRO A 164 -7.38 -38.20 -6.64
CA PRO A 164 -7.26 -39.63 -6.36
C PRO A 164 -8.27 -40.12 -5.32
N SER A 165 -8.75 -41.33 -5.61
CA SER A 165 -9.56 -42.19 -4.75
C SER A 165 -8.67 -42.86 -3.69
N GLU A 166 -9.01 -42.68 -2.42
CA GLU A 166 -8.98 -43.68 -1.35
C GLU A 166 -10.10 -43.25 -0.38
N GLY A 167 -11.04 -44.04 0.12
CA GLY A 167 -11.33 -45.47 0.08
C GLY A 167 -12.28 -45.71 1.27
N ASN A 168 -13.39 -46.42 1.02
CA ASN A 168 -14.37 -46.99 1.98
C ASN A 168 -15.39 -46.04 2.66
N LYS A 169 -16.69 -46.12 2.33
CA LYS A 169 -17.73 -47.11 2.78
C LYS A 169 -18.12 -46.86 4.25
N ARG A 170 -19.36 -46.55 4.65
CA ARG A 170 -20.69 -47.08 4.28
C ARG A 170 -21.82 -46.14 4.76
N ALA A 171 -22.98 -46.31 4.12
CA ALA A 171 -24.27 -45.66 4.38
C ALA A 171 -25.02 -46.19 5.63
N HIS A 172 -25.96 -45.39 6.16
CA HIS A 172 -27.36 -45.81 6.30
C HIS A 172 -28.33 -44.64 6.52
N ASP A 173 -29.52 -44.83 5.96
CA ASP A 173 -30.74 -44.01 5.82
C ASP A 173 -31.44 -43.65 7.13
N GLY A 174 -32.09 -42.48 7.24
CA GLY A 174 -33.55 -42.27 7.12
C GLY A 174 -34.07 -41.81 8.50
N ASP A 175 -35.08 -40.98 8.73
CA ASP A 175 -36.18 -40.44 7.95
C ASP A 175 -36.81 -39.25 8.75
N ASP A 176 -37.47 -38.35 8.01
CA ASP A 176 -38.55 -37.39 8.31
C ASP A 176 -38.71 -36.52 9.60
N SER A 177 -38.73 -35.21 9.30
CA SER A 177 -39.71 -34.16 9.68
C SER A 177 -39.86 -33.66 11.14
N ALA A 178 -39.47 -32.39 11.37
CA ALA A 178 -40.26 -31.39 12.11
C ALA A 178 -39.60 -30.00 12.02
N GLN A 179 -40.38 -29.01 11.56
CA GLN A 179 -40.02 -27.61 11.46
C GLN A 179 -39.68 -26.99 12.82
N SER A 180 -38.53 -26.30 12.92
CA SER A 180 -38.38 -25.17 13.84
C SER A 180 -37.47 -24.10 13.23
N ASN A 181 -37.92 -22.86 13.33
CA ASN A 181 -37.23 -21.65 12.85
C ASN A 181 -35.76 -21.59 13.29
N LYS A 182 -34.83 -21.73 12.33
CA LYS A 182 -33.43 -21.31 12.51
C LYS A 182 -33.10 -20.27 11.45
N ARG A 183 -32.77 -19.07 11.95
CA ARG A 183 -32.08 -17.99 11.23
C ARG A 183 -31.05 -18.60 10.28
N PHE A 184 -31.05 -18.13 9.03
CA PHE A 184 -30.03 -18.45 8.03
C PHE A 184 -28.64 -18.11 8.61
N GLN A 185 -27.99 -19.13 9.16
CA GLN A 185 -26.60 -19.11 9.52
C GLN A 185 -25.85 -19.43 8.22
N THR A 186 -25.50 -18.39 7.47
CA THR A 186 -24.60 -18.53 6.34
C THR A 186 -23.26 -19.03 6.90
N ASN A 187 -23.01 -20.33 6.76
CA ASN A 187 -21.69 -20.91 6.95
C ASN A 187 -20.76 -20.33 5.88
N TYR A 188 -20.18 -19.18 6.19
CA TYR A 188 -19.05 -18.64 5.47
C TYR A 188 -17.85 -19.52 5.77
N ASP A 189 -17.31 -20.13 4.72
CA ASP A 189 -16.07 -20.90 4.80
C ASP A 189 -14.95 -19.95 5.24
N SER A 190 -14.46 -20.12 6.48
CA SER A 190 -13.56 -19.18 7.18
C SER A 190 -12.15 -19.05 6.57
N LYS A 191 -11.92 -19.63 5.40
CA LYS A 191 -10.61 -19.73 4.74
C LYS A 191 -10.29 -18.63 3.71
N SER A 192 -11.20 -17.71 3.40
CA SER A 192 -10.98 -16.68 2.35
C SER A 192 -10.95 -15.22 2.80
N LEU A 193 -11.34 -14.92 4.05
CA LEU A 193 -11.31 -13.55 4.56
C LEU A 193 -9.90 -13.15 5.01
N PRO A 194 -9.52 -11.87 4.85
CA PRO A 194 -8.24 -11.38 5.36
C PRO A 194 -8.16 -11.62 6.87
N LYS A 195 -6.99 -12.02 7.35
CA LYS A 195 -6.75 -12.24 8.77
C LYS A 195 -6.17 -10.98 9.40
N PHE A 196 -6.62 -10.66 10.60
CA PHE A 196 -5.99 -9.63 11.41
C PHE A 196 -4.60 -10.10 11.85
N ALA A 197 -3.77 -9.20 12.37
CA ALA A 197 -2.39 -9.50 12.76
C ALA A 197 -2.28 -10.63 13.79
N VAL A 198 -3.30 -10.76 14.63
CA VAL A 198 -3.43 -11.79 15.67
C VAL A 198 -4.90 -12.20 15.76
N ASP A 199 -5.15 -13.43 16.18
CA ASP A 199 -6.51 -13.92 16.44
C ASP A 199 -6.98 -13.38 17.80
N ILE A 200 -7.76 -12.29 17.77
CA ILE A 200 -8.36 -11.66 18.94
C ILE A 200 -9.88 -11.58 18.82
N PRO A 201 -10.63 -11.81 19.91
CA PRO A 201 -12.07 -11.59 19.91
C PRO A 201 -12.42 -10.16 19.49
N ASN A 202 -13.65 -9.96 19.00
CA ASN A 202 -14.19 -8.63 18.71
C ASN A 202 -13.49 -7.86 17.58
N VAL A 203 -12.67 -8.54 16.78
CA VAL A 203 -12.11 -8.00 15.54
C VAL A 203 -12.61 -8.81 14.36
N ILE A 204 -13.41 -8.18 13.51
CA ILE A 204 -14.14 -8.84 12.42
C ILE A 204 -13.61 -8.33 11.08
N PRO A 205 -13.11 -9.20 10.20
CA PRO A 205 -12.76 -8.78 8.84
C PRO A 205 -14.01 -8.33 8.09
N VAL A 206 -13.93 -7.16 7.45
CA VAL A 206 -15.03 -6.60 6.66
C VAL A 206 -15.13 -7.35 5.33
N GLY A 207 -16.05 -8.32 5.27
CA GLY A 207 -16.35 -9.08 4.05
C GLY A 207 -17.35 -8.39 3.11
N ASP A 208 -18.15 -7.45 3.62
CA ASP A 208 -19.08 -6.68 2.79
C ASP A 208 -18.33 -5.70 1.90
N LYS A 209 -18.50 -5.85 0.59
CA LYS A 209 -17.78 -5.05 -0.41
C LYS A 209 -18.15 -3.57 -0.36
N TYR A 210 -19.40 -3.23 -0.11
CA TYR A 210 -19.86 -1.85 -0.09
C TYR A 210 -19.32 -1.11 1.13
N LEU A 211 -19.38 -1.75 2.30
CA LEU A 211 -18.79 -1.22 3.53
C LEU A 211 -17.28 -1.06 3.39
N LEU A 212 -16.59 -2.07 2.85
CA LEU A 212 -15.15 -2.02 2.60
C LEU A 212 -14.77 -0.87 1.65
N ASP A 213 -15.47 -0.70 0.54
CA ASP A 213 -15.23 0.38 -0.42
C ASP A 213 -15.57 1.76 0.19
N SER A 214 -16.59 1.85 1.05
CA SER A 214 -16.92 3.07 1.80
C SER A 214 -15.81 3.46 2.76
N ILE A 215 -15.34 2.53 3.59
CA ILE A 215 -14.24 2.75 4.56
C ILE A 215 -12.97 3.21 3.82
N ARG A 216 -12.60 2.51 2.73
CA ARG A 216 -11.44 2.88 1.89
C ARG A 216 -11.59 4.28 1.32
N SER A 217 -12.76 4.61 0.77
CA SER A 217 -13.04 5.92 0.16
C SER A 217 -12.96 7.04 1.19
N SER A 218 -13.47 6.83 2.40
CA SER A 218 -13.37 7.79 3.51
C SER A 218 -11.91 8.06 3.87
N CYS A 219 -11.11 7.01 4.13
CA CYS A 219 -9.70 7.18 4.45
C CYS A 219 -8.92 7.86 3.32
N GLN A 220 -9.17 7.48 2.07
CA GLN A 220 -8.53 8.07 0.88
C GLN A 220 -8.89 9.55 0.72
N SER A 221 -10.16 9.90 0.87
CA SER A 221 -10.64 11.28 0.80
C SER A 221 -10.00 12.17 1.86
N ILE A 222 -9.96 11.71 3.12
CA ILE A 222 -9.32 12.42 4.25
C ILE A 222 -7.84 12.67 3.98
N CYS A 223 -7.16 11.68 3.39
CA CYS A 223 -5.76 11.74 3.02
C CYS A 223 -5.48 12.51 1.72
N GLY A 224 -6.51 12.94 0.97
CA GLY A 224 -6.34 13.49 -0.38
C GLY A 224 -5.72 12.49 -1.38
N TRP A 225 -5.83 11.20 -1.10
CA TRP A 225 -5.15 10.13 -1.82
C TRP A 225 -6.00 9.60 -2.98
N GLN A 226 -5.55 9.84 -4.21
CA GLN A 226 -6.32 9.51 -5.42
C GLN A 226 -6.18 8.04 -5.88
N ARG A 227 -5.24 7.29 -5.29
CA ARG A 227 -4.97 5.89 -5.70
C ARG A 227 -5.80 4.93 -4.87
N ARG A 228 -6.12 3.76 -5.44
CA ARG A 228 -6.79 2.66 -4.71
C ARG A 228 -5.87 1.93 -3.71
N SER A 229 -4.61 2.34 -3.59
CA SER A 229 -3.64 1.77 -2.64
C SER A 229 -3.78 2.38 -1.24
N PHE A 230 -3.07 1.83 -0.27
CA PHE A 230 -3.05 2.33 1.10
C PHE A 230 -2.50 3.76 1.16
N PRO A 231 -3.18 4.70 1.84
CA PRO A 231 -2.79 6.12 1.82
C PRO A 231 -1.68 6.47 2.82
N GLY A 232 -1.46 5.66 3.86
CA GLY A 232 -0.54 6.01 4.94
C GLY A 232 0.92 6.23 4.49
N SER A 233 1.60 7.16 5.17
CA SER A 233 2.98 7.61 4.92
C SER A 233 4.00 6.46 4.93
N GLN A 234 4.79 6.28 3.87
CA GLN A 234 5.77 5.20 3.75
C GLN A 234 7.19 5.76 3.96
N PRO A 235 7.86 5.41 5.06
CA PRO A 235 9.22 5.88 5.35
C PRO A 235 10.26 5.22 4.45
N VAL A 236 11.29 5.98 4.10
CA VAL A 236 12.48 5.50 3.37
C VAL A 236 13.59 5.10 4.33
N SER A 237 14.47 4.20 3.92
CA SER A 237 15.60 3.78 4.75
C SER A 237 16.60 4.92 4.93
N LEU A 238 17.17 5.06 6.12
CA LEU A 238 18.29 5.97 6.41
C LEU A 238 19.57 5.41 5.79
N HIS A 239 20.28 6.23 5.02
CA HIS A 239 21.48 5.87 4.27
C HIS A 239 22.43 7.08 4.15
N ARG A 240 23.66 6.83 3.66
CA ARG A 240 24.73 7.84 3.59
C ARG A 240 24.37 9.10 2.78
N GLU A 241 23.50 8.99 1.78
CA GLU A 241 23.09 10.17 0.99
C GLU A 241 22.04 11.03 1.70
N ASN A 242 21.15 10.44 2.52
CA ASN A 242 20.01 11.16 3.11
C ASN A 242 20.16 11.47 4.59
N TYR A 243 21.16 10.93 5.29
CA TYR A 243 21.37 11.22 6.71
C TYR A 243 21.56 12.70 7.03
N PRO A 244 22.16 13.57 6.18
CA PRO A 244 22.31 14.97 6.52
C PRO A 244 20.96 15.65 6.80
N LEU A 245 19.85 15.13 6.27
CA LEU A 245 18.50 15.63 6.54
C LEU A 245 18.18 15.70 8.04
N ILE A 246 18.64 14.73 8.84
CA ILE A 246 18.33 14.70 10.29
C ILE A 246 19.02 15.84 11.04
N PHE A 247 20.08 16.43 10.48
CA PHE A 247 20.81 17.54 11.07
C PHE A 247 20.46 18.90 10.45
N LEU A 248 19.95 18.90 9.22
CA LEU A 248 19.54 20.11 8.49
C LEU A 248 18.11 20.57 8.80
N SER A 249 17.31 19.75 9.50
CA SER A 249 15.94 20.10 9.88
C SER A 249 15.62 19.54 11.26
N PRO A 250 14.65 20.10 12.00
CA PRO A 250 14.24 19.55 13.28
C PRO A 250 13.57 18.18 13.09
N TYR A 251 14.14 17.16 13.70
CA TYR A 251 13.61 15.80 13.73
C TYR A 251 13.30 15.35 15.15
N MET A 252 12.29 14.49 15.26
CA MET A 252 12.05 13.66 16.44
C MET A 252 12.31 12.20 16.11
N VAL A 253 12.74 11.45 17.12
CA VAL A 253 13.08 10.03 17.00
C VAL A 253 12.24 9.19 17.93
N SER A 254 11.87 8.00 17.48
CA SER A 254 11.27 6.96 18.31
C SER A 254 11.84 5.59 17.92
N TRP A 255 11.61 4.58 18.75
CA TRP A 255 11.95 3.22 18.41
C TRP A 255 11.05 2.70 17.28
N LYS A 256 11.58 1.86 16.41
CA LYS A 256 10.79 1.18 15.38
C LYS A 256 10.26 -0.11 15.99
N ALA A 257 8.94 -0.19 16.16
CA ALA A 257 8.33 -1.41 16.68
C ALA A 257 8.29 -2.47 15.57
N ASP A 258 8.37 -3.73 15.99
CA ASP A 258 8.11 -4.89 15.14
C ASP A 258 6.63 -5.26 15.30
N GLY A 259 5.79 -4.55 14.55
CA GLY A 259 4.34 -4.71 14.60
C GLY A 259 3.70 -4.68 13.21
N THR A 260 2.39 -4.87 13.18
CA THR A 260 1.60 -4.71 11.95
C THR A 260 1.01 -3.32 11.90
N ARG A 261 1.31 -2.58 10.83
CA ARG A 261 0.78 -1.23 10.64
C ARG A 261 -0.71 -1.26 10.32
N TYR A 262 -1.46 -0.40 10.98
CA TYR A 262 -2.85 -0.10 10.64
C TYR A 262 -3.09 1.41 10.68
N MET A 263 -4.00 1.89 9.85
CA MET A 263 -4.70 3.15 10.11
C MET A 263 -6.01 2.83 10.81
N MET A 264 -6.42 3.64 11.79
CA MET A 264 -7.69 3.47 12.50
C MET A 264 -8.64 4.61 12.13
N TRP A 265 -9.77 4.24 11.54
CA TRP A 265 -10.88 5.13 11.20
C TRP A 265 -11.97 5.00 12.25
N ILE A 266 -12.18 6.07 13.02
CA ILE A 266 -13.27 6.20 13.99
C ILE A 266 -14.33 7.05 13.32
N GLU A 267 -15.34 6.39 12.73
CA GLU A 267 -16.41 7.08 12.02
C GLU A 267 -17.37 7.74 13.02
N ASP A 268 -17.85 6.96 13.97
CA ASP A 268 -18.83 7.34 14.97
C ASP A 268 -18.74 6.39 16.19
N LYS A 269 -19.61 6.58 17.18
CA LYS A 269 -19.79 5.66 18.31
C LYS A 269 -19.99 4.23 17.81
N ASP A 270 -19.22 3.30 18.38
CA ASP A 270 -19.23 1.87 18.05
C ASP A 270 -18.90 1.53 16.58
N LYS A 271 -18.46 2.51 15.79
CA LYS A 271 -18.02 2.33 14.39
C LYS A 271 -16.54 2.63 14.24
N VAL A 272 -15.74 1.66 14.65
CA VAL A 272 -14.27 1.73 14.60
C VAL A 272 -13.76 0.70 13.61
N TYR A 273 -12.95 1.16 12.66
CA TYR A 273 -12.37 0.33 11.62
C TYR A 273 -10.84 0.46 11.62
N MET A 274 -10.14 -0.62 11.30
CA MET A 274 -8.69 -0.60 11.07
C MET A 274 -8.37 -1.07 9.65
N LEU A 275 -7.50 -0.33 8.94
CA LEU A 275 -7.06 -0.65 7.59
C LEU A 275 -5.60 -1.07 7.60
N ASP A 276 -5.29 -2.25 7.04
CA ASP A 276 -3.92 -2.72 6.87
C ASP A 276 -3.26 -2.13 5.61
N ARG A 277 -1.98 -2.44 5.40
CA ARG A 277 -1.21 -2.01 4.20
C ARG A 277 -1.77 -2.53 2.87
N ASN A 278 -2.54 -3.61 2.90
CA ASN A 278 -3.17 -4.22 1.73
C ASN A 278 -4.59 -3.65 1.48
N ASN A 279 -4.99 -2.61 2.24
CA ASN A 279 -6.33 -2.04 2.24
C ASN A 279 -7.44 -3.02 2.66
N ASN A 280 -7.13 -4.08 3.40
CA ASN A 280 -8.14 -4.86 4.09
C ASN A 280 -8.65 -4.05 5.29
N ALA A 281 -9.95 -4.07 5.53
CA ALA A 281 -10.56 -3.41 6.67
C ALA A 281 -11.06 -4.43 7.69
N PHE A 282 -10.95 -4.06 8.96
CA PHE A 282 -11.39 -4.84 10.10
C PHE A 282 -12.25 -3.95 10.99
N GLU A 283 -13.46 -4.39 11.31
CA GLU A 283 -14.34 -3.75 12.28
C GLU A 283 -13.92 -4.16 13.69
N ILE A 284 -13.78 -3.17 14.57
CA ILE A 284 -13.35 -3.36 15.96
C ILE A 284 -14.55 -3.12 16.86
N LEU A 285 -15.12 -4.20 17.38
CA LEU A 285 -16.25 -4.15 18.29
C LEU A 285 -15.81 -3.79 19.71
N HIS A 286 -16.73 -3.19 20.47
CA HIS A 286 -16.54 -2.82 21.88
C HIS A 286 -15.35 -1.90 22.12
N MET A 287 -15.02 -1.08 21.13
CA MET A 287 -13.93 -0.10 21.20
C MET A 287 -14.50 1.31 21.31
N SER A 288 -14.29 1.97 22.46
CA SER A 288 -14.83 3.30 22.73
C SER A 288 -13.74 4.39 22.72
N PHE A 289 -14.08 5.50 22.07
CA PHE A 289 -13.28 6.73 21.98
C PHE A 289 -14.16 7.90 22.44
N PRO A 290 -14.14 8.28 23.72
CA PRO A 290 -14.82 9.48 24.18
C PRO A 290 -14.06 10.73 23.74
N ARG A 291 -14.80 11.79 23.40
CA ARG A 291 -14.29 13.13 23.09
C ARG A 291 -14.07 13.96 24.36
N THR A 292 -14.92 13.76 25.36
CA THR A 292 -14.88 14.42 26.66
C THR A 292 -14.73 13.38 27.76
N SER A 293 -14.06 13.73 28.86
CA SER A 293 -13.75 12.79 29.94
C SER A 293 -14.98 12.28 30.71
N ASP A 294 -16.12 12.95 30.56
CA ASP A 294 -17.43 12.49 31.04
C ASP A 294 -17.97 11.27 30.28
N GLY A 295 -17.42 10.97 29.10
CA GLY A 295 -17.80 9.86 28.24
C GLY A 295 -19.10 10.04 27.46
N GLU A 296 -19.72 11.24 27.51
CA GLU A 296 -21.03 11.45 26.91
C GLU A 296 -20.96 11.66 25.39
N GLN A 297 -19.90 12.31 24.91
CA GLN A 297 -19.71 12.57 23.49
C GLN A 297 -18.67 11.61 22.90
N PRO A 298 -19.00 10.86 21.84
CA PRO A 298 -18.02 10.05 21.13
C PRO A 298 -17.10 10.96 20.29
N LEU A 299 -15.87 10.50 20.11
CA LEU A 299 -15.00 10.97 19.05
C LEU A 299 -15.57 10.46 17.72
N THR A 300 -15.68 11.34 16.75
CA THR A 300 -16.23 11.01 15.42
C THR A 300 -15.25 11.45 14.34
N ASN A 301 -15.42 10.93 13.14
CA ASN A 301 -14.65 11.30 11.95
C ASN A 301 -13.15 11.56 12.23
N THR A 302 -12.49 10.57 12.83
CA THR A 302 -11.09 10.68 13.28
C THR A 302 -10.27 9.58 12.62
N LEU A 303 -9.14 9.98 12.00
CA LEU A 303 -8.23 9.06 11.31
C LEU A 303 -6.85 9.10 11.97
N LEU A 304 -6.45 7.95 12.54
CA LEU A 304 -5.18 7.75 13.23
C LEU A 304 -4.27 6.83 12.41
N ASP A 305 -2.95 7.02 12.52
CA ASP A 305 -1.93 6.12 11.96
C ASP A 305 -1.09 5.53 13.10
N GLY A 306 -0.84 4.23 13.02
CA GLY A 306 -0.29 3.49 14.15
C GLY A 306 0.25 2.12 13.81
N GLU A 307 0.73 1.45 14.84
CA GLU A 307 1.32 0.13 14.77
C GLU A 307 0.73 -0.77 15.84
N PHE A 308 0.23 -1.92 15.42
CA PHE A 308 -0.31 -2.93 16.31
C PHE A 308 0.82 -3.88 16.73
N VAL A 309 1.02 -4.01 18.05
CA VAL A 309 2.10 -4.80 18.66
C VAL A 309 1.53 -5.80 19.67
N THR A 310 2.28 -6.87 19.89
CA THR A 310 2.05 -7.81 20.98
C THR A 310 3.14 -7.59 22.03
N ASP A 311 2.75 -7.03 23.17
CA ASP A 311 3.59 -6.91 24.36
C ASP A 311 3.63 -8.24 25.12
N TYR A 312 4.78 -8.59 25.68
CA TYR A 312 5.01 -9.74 26.54
C TYR A 312 5.40 -9.24 27.93
N VAL A 313 4.49 -9.35 28.89
CA VAL A 313 4.71 -8.95 30.29
C VAL A 313 4.47 -10.17 31.16
N ASN A 314 5.46 -10.61 31.94
CA ASN A 314 5.36 -11.79 32.79
C ASN A 314 4.82 -13.05 32.05
N ASN A 315 5.26 -13.25 30.80
CA ASN A 315 4.78 -14.29 29.87
C ASN A 315 3.31 -14.17 29.41
N GLU A 316 2.61 -13.12 29.77
CA GLU A 316 1.27 -12.81 29.24
C GLU A 316 1.36 -11.92 28.00
N LYS A 317 0.52 -12.24 27.01
CA LYS A 317 0.38 -11.44 25.79
C LYS A 317 -0.60 -10.30 26.02
N ILE A 318 -0.14 -9.07 25.84
CA ILE A 318 -0.96 -7.87 25.90
C ILE A 318 -0.96 -7.23 24.51
N TYR A 319 -2.14 -7.11 23.91
CA TYR A 319 -2.29 -6.50 22.61
C TYR A 319 -2.41 -4.98 22.72
N ARG A 320 -1.71 -4.26 21.83
CA ARG A 320 -1.67 -2.80 21.87
C ARG A 320 -1.60 -2.18 20.49
N TYR A 321 -2.37 -1.11 20.27
CA TYR A 321 -2.21 -0.21 19.14
C TYR A 321 -1.45 1.05 19.59
N LEU A 322 -0.25 1.24 19.07
CA LEU A 322 0.60 2.40 19.28
C LEU A 322 0.28 3.46 18.22
N VAL A 323 -0.42 4.51 18.63
CA VAL A 323 -0.74 5.65 17.75
C VAL A 323 0.47 6.56 17.67
N TYR A 324 0.97 6.82 16.46
CA TYR A 324 2.12 7.71 16.25
C TYR A 324 1.82 8.92 15.36
N ASP A 325 0.72 8.93 14.60
CA ASP A 325 0.30 10.12 13.87
C ASP A 325 -1.24 10.22 13.75
N ILE A 326 -1.74 11.41 13.42
CA ILE A 326 -3.17 11.72 13.30
C ILE A 326 -3.39 12.64 12.10
N ILE A 327 -4.34 12.27 11.23
CA ILE A 327 -4.63 12.97 9.98
C ILE A 327 -5.88 13.85 10.14
N MET A 328 -6.86 13.35 10.88
CA MET A 328 -8.13 14.03 11.12
C MET A 328 -8.64 13.74 12.54
N ILE A 329 -9.25 14.73 13.18
CA ILE A 329 -9.92 14.60 14.47
C ILE A 329 -11.23 15.38 14.47
N ASN A 330 -12.36 14.73 14.79
CA ASN A 330 -13.70 15.33 14.78
C ASN A 330 -13.97 16.14 13.50
N ASN A 331 -13.73 15.55 12.33
CA ASN A 331 -13.91 16.17 11.02
C ASN A 331 -12.98 17.37 10.71
N ILE A 332 -12.03 17.68 11.59
CA ILE A 332 -11.00 18.69 11.37
C ILE A 332 -9.76 18.00 10.82
N ASN A 333 -9.39 18.30 9.58
CA ASN A 333 -8.15 17.82 9.00
C ASN A 333 -6.96 18.53 9.68
N VAL A 334 -6.07 17.77 10.31
CA VAL A 334 -4.90 18.27 11.03
C VAL A 334 -3.58 17.85 10.36
N SER A 335 -3.66 17.25 9.17
CA SER A 335 -2.48 16.82 8.40
C SER A 335 -1.48 17.94 8.13
N GLN A 336 -1.95 19.18 7.97
CA GLN A 336 -1.11 20.34 7.67
C GLN A 336 -0.42 20.94 8.91
N ARG A 337 -0.77 20.50 10.13
CA ARG A 337 -0.12 20.96 11.36
C ARG A 337 1.26 20.31 11.52
N SER A 338 2.13 20.91 12.33
CA SER A 338 3.42 20.31 12.67
C SER A 338 3.25 18.95 13.37
N PHE A 339 4.22 18.07 13.24
CA PHE A 339 4.19 16.76 13.87
C PHE A 339 4.06 16.85 15.41
N LYS A 340 4.68 17.84 16.05
CA LYS A 340 4.54 18.08 17.50
C LYS A 340 3.09 18.40 17.89
N GLU A 341 2.41 19.22 17.10
CA GLU A 341 0.99 19.53 17.34
C GLU A 341 0.11 18.29 17.14
N ARG A 342 0.37 17.49 16.11
CA ARG A 342 -0.33 16.23 15.86
C ARG A 342 -0.13 15.23 17.01
N LEU A 343 1.10 15.07 17.51
CA LEU A 343 1.40 14.27 18.71
C LEU A 343 0.66 14.76 19.96
N LYS A 344 0.57 16.08 20.15
CA LYS A 344 -0.16 16.67 21.27
C LYS A 344 -1.67 16.38 21.19
N LEU A 345 -2.24 16.38 19.99
CA LEU A 345 -3.64 15.98 19.79
C LEU A 345 -3.85 14.51 20.16
N ILE A 346 -2.94 13.62 19.74
CA ILE A 346 -3.01 12.19 20.10
C ILE A 346 -2.96 12.01 21.63
N SER A 347 -1.96 12.61 22.28
CA SER A 347 -1.74 12.40 23.71
C SER A 347 -2.83 13.04 24.56
N ARG A 348 -3.28 14.25 24.22
CA ARG A 348 -4.30 14.97 25.00
C ARG A 348 -5.72 14.53 24.66
N ASP A 349 -6.08 14.54 23.38
CA ASP A 349 -7.49 14.52 22.93
C ASP A 349 -7.99 13.11 22.54
N VAL A 350 -7.08 12.14 22.38
CA VAL A 350 -7.44 10.75 22.03
C VAL A 350 -7.09 9.79 23.15
N VAL A 351 -5.80 9.71 23.50
CA VAL A 351 -5.30 8.76 24.52
C VAL A 351 -5.60 9.28 25.91
N GLY A 352 -5.28 10.54 26.21
CA GLY A 352 -5.50 11.16 27.52
C GLY A 352 -6.96 11.16 27.94
N VAL A 353 -7.89 11.51 27.04
CA VAL A 353 -9.34 11.45 27.33
C VAL A 353 -9.78 10.02 27.66
N ARG A 354 -9.25 9.02 26.94
CA ARG A 354 -9.52 7.61 27.23
C ARG A 354 -8.96 7.19 28.57
N ASP A 355 -7.73 7.57 28.89
CA ASP A 355 -7.09 7.24 30.16
C ASP A 355 -7.90 7.84 31.34
N THR A 356 -8.27 9.12 31.27
CA THR A 356 -9.13 9.76 32.27
C THR A 356 -10.51 9.12 32.37
N ALA A 357 -11.14 8.78 31.25
CA ALA A 357 -12.44 8.10 31.26
C ALA A 357 -12.34 6.69 31.86
N HIS A 358 -11.21 6.00 31.68
CA HIS A 358 -10.95 4.70 32.30
C HIS A 358 -10.74 4.83 33.81
N GLU A 359 -9.92 5.80 34.26
CA GLU A 359 -9.69 6.10 35.68
C GLU A 359 -11.00 6.45 36.41
N ASN A 360 -11.88 7.21 35.75
CA ASN A 360 -13.19 7.59 36.26
C ASN A 360 -14.25 6.47 36.18
N GLY A 361 -13.89 5.27 35.70
CA GLY A 361 -14.81 4.14 35.55
C GLY A 361 -15.91 4.34 34.49
N ARG A 362 -15.73 5.30 33.58
CA ARG A 362 -16.66 5.61 32.47
C ARG A 362 -16.38 4.78 31.22
N LEU A 363 -15.14 4.33 31.04
CA LEU A 363 -14.81 3.25 30.12
C LEU A 363 -14.93 1.93 30.88
N ASP A 364 -16.01 1.23 30.57
CA ASP A 364 -16.48 0.06 31.29
C ASP A 364 -15.39 -1.03 31.42
N LYS A 365 -15.07 -1.42 32.66
CA LYS A 365 -14.17 -2.55 32.96
C LYS A 365 -14.76 -3.88 32.45
N GLN A 366 -16.06 -3.93 32.18
CA GLN A 366 -16.75 -5.13 31.65
C GLN A 366 -16.76 -5.25 30.13
N GLN A 367 -16.40 -4.19 29.37
CA GLN A 367 -16.54 -4.19 27.89
C GLN A 367 -15.48 -5.01 27.13
N GLN A 368 -14.54 -5.68 27.81
CA GLN A 368 -13.49 -6.51 27.18
C GLN A 368 -12.95 -5.90 25.89
N GLN A 369 -12.44 -4.65 25.97
CA GLN A 369 -11.83 -4.01 24.81
C GLN A 369 -10.79 -4.96 24.21
N PRO A 370 -10.79 -5.17 22.88
CA PRO A 370 -9.98 -6.22 22.26
C PRO A 370 -8.47 -5.99 22.41
N PHE A 371 -8.05 -4.73 22.59
CA PHE A 371 -6.66 -4.34 22.81
C PHE A 371 -6.56 -2.95 23.45
N SER A 372 -5.41 -2.65 24.03
CA SER A 372 -5.08 -1.33 24.58
C SER A 372 -4.67 -0.33 23.48
N ILE A 373 -4.88 0.96 23.70
CA ILE A 373 -4.35 2.03 22.83
C ILE A 373 -3.35 2.84 23.64
N LYS A 374 -2.20 3.19 23.07
CA LYS A 374 -1.27 4.14 23.66
C LYS A 374 -0.72 5.09 22.62
N ALA A 375 -0.37 6.30 23.05
CA ALA A 375 0.43 7.22 22.25
C ALA A 375 1.87 6.71 22.20
N LYS A 376 2.47 6.65 21.01
CA LYS A 376 3.89 6.35 20.85
C LYS A 376 4.71 7.58 21.22
N SER A 377 5.68 7.40 22.11
CA SER A 377 6.55 8.50 22.54
C SER A 377 7.62 8.80 21.48
N PHE A 378 7.91 10.09 21.32
CA PHE A 378 8.97 10.60 20.45
C PHE A 378 9.86 11.55 21.24
N TRP A 379 11.15 11.55 20.94
CA TRP A 379 12.18 12.34 21.63
C TRP A 379 13.01 13.17 20.65
N THR A 380 13.86 14.05 21.17
CA THR A 380 14.88 14.76 20.39
C THR A 380 16.01 13.80 19.97
N LEU A 381 16.82 14.21 18.99
CA LEU A 381 17.92 13.39 18.44
C LEU A 381 18.99 13.02 19.49
N GLU A 382 19.18 13.84 20.51
CA GLU A 382 20.08 13.56 21.64
C GLU A 382 19.74 12.25 22.36
N HIS A 383 18.48 11.78 22.25
CA HIS A 383 18.03 10.55 22.89
C HIS A 383 18.35 9.29 22.05
N VAL A 384 18.91 9.40 20.84
CA VAL A 384 19.25 8.24 20.00
C VAL A 384 20.12 7.25 20.76
N THR A 385 21.17 7.72 21.45
CA THR A 385 22.06 6.88 22.25
C THR A 385 21.30 6.16 23.38
N THR A 386 20.35 6.84 24.01
CA THR A 386 19.49 6.23 25.04
C THR A 386 18.54 5.19 24.44
N LEU A 387 17.89 5.49 23.31
CA LEU A 387 16.96 4.58 22.64
C LEU A 387 17.63 3.29 22.14
N LEU A 388 18.92 3.37 21.78
CA LEU A 388 19.74 2.24 21.35
C LEU A 388 20.46 1.51 22.49
N SER A 389 20.29 1.97 23.74
CA SER A 389 20.86 1.32 24.92
C SER A 389 20.08 0.08 25.33
N GLU A 390 20.77 -0.93 25.85
CA GLU A 390 20.16 -2.15 26.39
C GLU A 390 19.15 -1.85 27.50
N LYS A 391 19.41 -0.81 28.30
CA LYS A 391 18.51 -0.36 29.37
C LYS A 391 17.17 0.15 28.84
N PHE A 392 17.15 0.83 27.69
CA PHE A 392 15.89 1.25 27.10
C PHE A 392 15.20 0.09 26.38
N GLN A 393 15.95 -0.68 25.59
CA GLN A 393 15.39 -1.81 24.85
C GLN A 393 14.79 -2.88 25.78
N SER A 394 15.37 -3.12 26.95
CA SER A 394 14.81 -4.03 27.95
C SER A 394 13.50 -3.54 28.60
N LYS A 395 13.16 -2.24 28.49
CA LYS A 395 11.85 -1.71 28.90
C LYS A 395 10.77 -1.90 27.84
N ILE A 396 11.16 -2.17 26.60
CA ILE A 396 10.22 -2.38 25.50
C ILE A 396 9.79 -3.85 25.57
N THR A 397 8.51 -4.06 25.81
CA THR A 397 7.92 -5.40 26.01
C THR A 397 7.49 -6.06 24.70
N HIS A 398 7.76 -5.43 23.56
CA HIS A 398 7.51 -5.95 22.22
C HIS A 398 8.79 -5.90 21.38
N GLY A 399 8.80 -6.58 20.23
CA GLY A 399 9.93 -6.54 19.31
C GLY A 399 10.25 -5.11 18.84
N CYS A 400 11.53 -4.78 18.75
CA CYS A 400 12.05 -3.51 18.26
C CYS A 400 13.21 -3.78 17.30
N ASP A 401 13.13 -3.28 16.08
CA ASP A 401 14.10 -3.57 15.01
C ASP A 401 14.86 -2.34 14.51
N GLY A 402 14.74 -1.19 15.20
CA GLY A 402 15.49 0.01 14.83
C GLY A 402 14.89 1.31 15.35
N LEU A 403 15.02 2.37 14.56
CA LEU A 403 14.55 3.72 14.87
C LEU A 403 13.71 4.29 13.72
N VAL A 404 12.81 5.21 14.05
CA VAL A 404 12.09 6.04 13.09
C VAL A 404 12.38 7.51 13.39
N PHE A 405 12.73 8.26 12.36
CA PHE A 405 13.00 9.69 12.41
C PHE A 405 11.87 10.42 11.66
N GLN A 406 11.15 11.26 12.39
CA GLN A 406 10.02 12.01 11.89
C GLN A 406 10.36 13.51 11.88
N PRO A 407 10.26 14.21 10.73
CA PRO A 407 10.44 15.65 10.67
C PRO A 407 9.36 16.36 11.51
N VAL A 408 9.76 17.38 12.26
CA VAL A 408 8.89 18.10 13.20
C VAL A 408 7.95 19.06 12.48
N ASP A 409 8.48 19.84 11.54
CA ASP A 409 7.76 20.96 10.94
C ASP A 409 6.93 20.54 9.71
N ASP A 410 7.20 19.36 9.17
CA ASP A 410 6.56 18.88 7.95
C ASP A 410 5.08 18.47 8.19
N PRO A 411 4.20 18.76 7.22
CA PRO A 411 2.85 18.21 7.22
C PRO A 411 2.88 16.68 7.04
N TYR A 412 1.80 16.00 7.42
CA TYR A 412 1.63 14.58 7.16
C TYR A 412 1.59 14.32 5.65
N GLN A 413 2.54 13.53 5.16
CA GLN A 413 2.63 13.16 3.75
C GLN A 413 2.11 11.74 3.51
N CYS A 414 1.11 11.62 2.64
CA CYS A 414 0.58 10.33 2.21
C CYS A 414 1.50 9.65 1.18
N GLY A 415 1.49 8.31 1.15
CA GLY A 415 2.38 7.55 0.27
C GLY A 415 3.86 7.71 0.65
N ARG A 416 4.78 7.54 -0.31
CA ARG A 416 6.22 7.63 -0.05
C ARG A 416 6.61 9.01 0.47
N SER A 417 7.34 9.05 1.59
CA SER A 417 7.99 10.26 2.10
C SER A 417 9.50 10.06 2.18
N ASP A 418 10.24 10.87 1.43
CA ASP A 418 11.71 10.84 1.44
C ASP A 418 12.30 11.55 2.69
N ARG A 419 11.44 12.20 3.50
CA ARG A 419 11.83 12.89 4.73
C ARG A 419 11.53 12.08 5.99
N VAL A 420 10.56 11.16 5.97
CA VAL A 420 10.39 10.21 7.09
C VAL A 420 11.37 9.06 6.92
N LEU A 421 12.32 8.94 7.85
CA LEU A 421 13.43 8.00 7.74
C LEU A 421 13.25 6.83 8.72
N LYS A 422 13.58 5.62 8.28
CA LYS A 422 13.69 4.45 9.14
C LYS A 422 15.12 3.95 9.13
N TRP A 423 15.68 3.75 10.32
CA TRP A 423 16.96 3.09 10.49
C TRP A 423 16.72 1.70 11.08
N LYS A 424 17.45 0.70 10.59
CA LYS A 424 17.46 -0.65 11.15
C LYS A 424 18.91 -1.01 11.48
N GLY A 425 19.11 -1.55 12.68
CA GLY A 425 20.44 -1.99 13.11
C GLY A 425 20.94 -3.19 12.31
N ASP A 426 20.01 -4.04 11.86
CA ASP A 426 20.30 -5.24 11.09
C ASP A 426 19.45 -5.27 9.83
N ASN A 427 20.11 -5.38 8.68
CA ASN A 427 19.45 -5.91 7.51
C ASN A 427 19.68 -7.41 7.48
N THR A 428 18.60 -8.16 7.29
CA THR A 428 18.63 -9.61 7.24
C THR A 428 18.29 -10.13 5.86
N ILE A 429 18.84 -11.29 5.53
CA ILE A 429 18.47 -12.07 4.34
C ILE A 429 18.16 -13.49 4.80
N ASP A 430 17.08 -14.05 4.26
CA ASP A 430 16.74 -15.45 4.45
C ASP A 430 17.49 -16.31 3.42
N PHE A 431 18.41 -17.13 3.89
CA PHE A 431 19.23 -18.03 3.08
C PHE A 431 18.84 -19.49 3.33
N GLN A 432 19.09 -20.34 2.34
CA GLN A 432 19.23 -21.78 2.59
C GLN A 432 20.66 -22.06 3.05
N LEU A 433 20.80 -22.64 4.24
CA LEU A 433 22.11 -23.05 4.77
C LEU A 433 22.50 -24.40 4.18
N LYS A 434 23.74 -24.54 3.69
CA LYS A 434 24.35 -25.84 3.40
C LYS A 434 25.73 -25.92 4.03
N ILE A 435 25.90 -26.88 4.91
CA ILE A 435 27.20 -27.18 5.52
C ILE A 435 27.90 -28.20 4.64
N ILE A 436 29.08 -27.84 4.14
CA ILE A 436 29.92 -28.70 3.32
C ILE A 436 31.29 -28.88 3.97
N GLU A 437 31.92 -30.01 3.71
CA GLU A 437 33.31 -30.26 4.06
C GLU A 437 34.18 -30.03 2.82
N GLU A 438 35.13 -29.11 2.90
CA GLU A 438 36.05 -28.83 1.81
C GLU A 438 36.99 -30.02 1.57
N GLN A 439 37.08 -30.47 0.31
CA GLN A 439 37.79 -31.70 -0.06
C GLN A 439 39.29 -31.69 0.31
N PHE A 440 39.94 -30.53 0.27
CA PHE A 440 41.38 -30.41 0.47
C PHE A 440 41.78 -30.06 1.91
N THR A 441 41.00 -29.20 2.57
CA THR A 441 41.31 -28.69 3.92
C THR A 441 40.63 -29.50 5.02
N LYS A 442 39.62 -30.33 4.67
CA LYS A 442 38.67 -30.97 5.59
C LYS A 442 37.98 -29.98 6.54
N ARG A 443 37.98 -28.69 6.18
CA ARG A 443 37.32 -27.65 6.95
C ARG A 443 35.84 -27.68 6.62
N ARG A 444 35.01 -27.59 7.67
CA ARG A 444 33.57 -27.40 7.51
C ARG A 444 33.25 -25.94 7.24
N CYS A 445 32.48 -25.71 6.19
CA CYS A 445 32.09 -24.38 5.72
C CYS A 445 30.56 -24.28 5.69
N ALA A 446 30.04 -23.17 6.20
CA ALA A 446 28.61 -22.85 6.19
C ALA A 446 28.28 -21.94 5.00
N ASN A 447 27.77 -22.53 3.92
CA ASN A 447 27.45 -21.81 2.69
C ASN A 447 25.99 -21.34 2.70
N LEU A 448 25.79 -20.09 2.28
CA LEU A 448 24.49 -19.42 2.25
C LEU A 448 24.02 -19.30 0.80
N TYR A 449 22.85 -19.87 0.49
CA TYR A 449 22.26 -19.88 -0.85
C TYR A 449 20.98 -19.05 -0.89
N VAL A 450 20.81 -18.27 -1.94
CA VAL A 450 19.54 -17.63 -2.30
C VAL A 450 18.67 -18.60 -3.10
N ASN A 451 17.39 -18.26 -3.28
CA ASN A 451 16.44 -19.13 -3.96
C ASN A 451 16.88 -19.45 -5.39
N TYR A 452 16.92 -20.75 -5.72
CA TYR A 452 17.43 -21.30 -6.99
C TYR A 452 18.89 -20.95 -7.31
N GLY A 453 19.66 -20.45 -6.34
CA GLY A 453 21.09 -20.20 -6.50
C GLY A 453 21.86 -21.51 -6.68
N VAL A 454 22.61 -21.62 -7.77
CA VAL A 454 23.45 -22.79 -8.05
C VAL A 454 24.80 -22.71 -7.30
N THR A 455 25.27 -21.50 -7.05
CA THR A 455 26.50 -21.21 -6.29
C THR A 455 26.17 -20.57 -4.93
N PRO A 456 27.04 -20.72 -3.92
CA PRO A 456 26.90 -19.96 -2.68
C PRO A 456 26.87 -18.47 -2.97
N PHE A 457 25.89 -17.77 -2.39
CA PHE A 457 25.83 -16.32 -2.40
C PHE A 457 26.87 -15.72 -1.45
N ALA A 458 27.02 -16.33 -0.28
CA ALA A 458 28.01 -15.95 0.73
C ALA A 458 28.36 -17.15 1.62
N THR A 459 29.30 -16.92 2.54
CA THR A 459 29.68 -17.89 3.58
C THR A 459 29.59 -17.25 4.95
N MET A 460 29.34 -18.06 5.99
CA MET A 460 29.44 -17.63 7.38
C MET A 460 30.37 -18.53 8.19
N SER A 461 30.77 -18.05 9.36
CA SER A 461 31.58 -18.81 10.30
C SER A 461 30.83 -20.07 10.75
N TYR A 462 31.47 -21.23 10.61
CA TYR A 462 30.91 -22.51 11.03
C TYR A 462 30.91 -22.65 12.56
N SER A 463 29.85 -23.24 13.11
CA SER A 463 29.77 -23.69 14.49
C SER A 463 28.96 -25.00 14.55
N THR A 464 29.16 -25.80 15.59
CA THR A 464 28.47 -27.08 15.79
C THR A 464 26.97 -26.93 15.91
N GLU A 465 26.49 -25.80 16.46
CA GLU A 465 25.07 -25.52 16.63
C GLU A 465 24.35 -25.36 15.29
N LEU A 466 25.06 -24.98 14.23
CA LEU A 466 24.48 -24.78 12.89
C LEU A 466 24.13 -26.09 12.19
N GLU A 467 24.69 -27.23 12.63
CA GLU A 467 24.44 -28.53 12.01
C GLU A 467 22.96 -28.90 11.98
N GLN A 468 22.22 -28.54 13.03
CA GLN A 468 20.78 -28.80 13.11
C GLN A 468 19.96 -28.05 12.04
N TYR A 469 20.52 -26.97 11.47
CA TYR A 469 19.88 -26.15 10.45
C TYR A 469 20.40 -26.45 9.03
N ASN A 470 21.19 -27.51 8.85
CA ASN A 470 21.68 -27.89 7.53
C ASN A 470 20.52 -28.19 6.56
N ASN A 471 20.57 -27.61 5.36
CA ASN A 471 19.52 -27.58 4.33
C ASN A 471 18.23 -26.81 4.69
N GLN A 472 18.16 -26.18 5.86
CA GLN A 472 17.01 -25.38 6.29
C GLN A 472 17.11 -23.91 5.85
N ILE A 473 15.99 -23.20 5.91
CA ILE A 473 15.95 -21.74 5.69
C ILE A 473 16.24 -21.03 7.00
N ILE A 474 17.30 -20.23 7.01
CA ILE A 474 17.71 -19.43 8.15
C ILE A 474 17.71 -17.95 7.77
N GLU A 475 17.37 -17.10 8.71
CA GLU A 475 17.57 -15.67 8.60
C GLU A 475 18.98 -15.34 9.11
N CYS A 476 19.75 -14.59 8.33
CA CYS A 476 21.08 -14.13 8.70
C CYS A 476 21.13 -12.60 8.70
N SER A 477 21.85 -12.02 9.65
CA SER A 477 22.19 -10.59 9.65
C SER A 477 23.64 -10.38 9.24
N PHE A 478 23.92 -9.24 8.59
CA PHE A 478 25.28 -8.87 8.23
C PHE A 478 25.83 -7.86 9.23
N ARG A 479 26.85 -8.26 10.00
CA ARG A 479 27.53 -7.42 11.01
C ARG A 479 29.04 -7.65 10.90
N GLU A 480 29.84 -6.63 11.16
CA GLU A 480 31.32 -6.75 11.18
C GLU A 480 31.92 -7.40 9.91
N GLN A 481 31.31 -7.13 8.75
CA GLN A 481 31.68 -7.72 7.45
C GLN A 481 31.50 -9.25 7.37
N GLN A 482 30.74 -9.86 8.28
CA GLN A 482 30.40 -11.27 8.26
C GLN A 482 28.89 -11.51 8.42
N TRP A 483 28.45 -12.67 7.94
CA TRP A 483 27.10 -13.15 8.14
C TRP A 483 27.00 -13.89 9.47
N HIS A 484 25.97 -13.59 10.24
CA HIS A 484 25.65 -14.25 11.50
C HIS A 484 24.26 -14.87 11.43
N PHE A 485 24.10 -16.04 12.04
CA PHE A 485 22.79 -16.65 12.23
C PHE A 485 21.91 -15.76 13.11
N TYR A 486 20.71 -15.45 12.65
CA TYR A 486 19.72 -14.67 13.38
C TYR A 486 18.63 -15.57 13.94
N ARG A 487 17.92 -16.32 13.08
CA ARG A 487 16.93 -17.32 13.52
C ARG A 487 16.62 -18.35 12.45
N HIS A 488 15.98 -19.45 12.85
CA HIS A 488 15.39 -20.42 11.94
C HIS A 488 14.04 -19.92 11.39
N ARG A 489 13.80 -20.07 10.08
CA ARG A 489 12.59 -19.62 9.37
C ARG A 489 11.66 -20.79 9.02
N THR A 490 11.03 -21.38 10.04
CA THR A 490 10.04 -22.46 9.85
C THR A 490 8.81 -22.03 9.06
N ASP A 491 8.55 -20.72 9.00
CA ASP A 491 7.47 -20.10 8.23
C ASP A 491 7.74 -20.03 6.72
N LYS A 492 9.00 -20.23 6.30
CA LYS A 492 9.41 -20.07 4.90
C LYS A 492 9.73 -21.38 4.22
N LYS A 493 9.11 -21.58 3.06
CA LYS A 493 9.42 -22.70 2.16
C LYS A 493 10.68 -22.46 1.32
N TYR A 494 11.03 -21.21 1.07
CA TYR A 494 12.12 -20.83 0.18
C TYR A 494 12.93 -19.66 0.75
N ALA A 495 14.22 -19.64 0.43
CA ALA A 495 15.11 -18.50 0.67
C ALA A 495 14.63 -17.26 -0.10
N ASN A 496 15.22 -16.09 0.17
CA ASN A 496 14.97 -14.90 -0.64
C ASN A 496 15.49 -15.08 -2.07
N ALA A 497 14.86 -14.42 -3.04
CA ALA A 497 15.34 -14.38 -4.42
C ALA A 497 16.63 -13.55 -4.53
N GLN A 498 17.45 -13.84 -5.55
CA GLN A 498 18.70 -13.11 -5.85
C GLN A 498 18.50 -11.59 -5.84
N ALA A 499 17.50 -11.07 -6.57
CA ALA A 499 17.22 -9.64 -6.62
C ALA A 499 16.90 -9.01 -5.25
N THR A 500 16.27 -9.77 -4.35
CA THR A 500 16.00 -9.32 -2.97
C THR A 500 17.31 -9.26 -2.19
N ALA A 501 18.16 -10.29 -2.31
CA ALA A 501 19.46 -10.32 -1.64
C ALA A 501 20.39 -9.21 -2.14
N ASP A 502 20.47 -8.99 -3.44
CA ASP A 502 21.24 -7.89 -4.05
C ASP A 502 20.72 -6.52 -3.59
N GLY A 503 19.40 -6.37 -3.48
CA GLY A 503 18.78 -5.15 -2.94
C GLY A 503 19.18 -4.89 -1.48
N VAL A 504 19.24 -5.93 -0.65
CA VAL A 504 19.73 -5.83 0.73
C VAL A 504 21.23 -5.54 0.78
N MET A 505 22.04 -6.15 -0.09
CA MET A 505 23.48 -5.88 -0.16
C MET A 505 23.77 -4.44 -0.59
N ASN A 506 23.05 -3.92 -1.59
CA ASN A 506 23.16 -2.51 -1.98
C ASN A 506 22.72 -1.60 -0.82
N ALA A 507 21.67 -1.96 -0.10
CA ALA A 507 21.24 -1.23 1.09
C ALA A 507 22.31 -1.27 2.21
N LEU A 508 23.04 -2.38 2.35
CA LEU A 508 24.14 -2.53 3.32
C LEU A 508 25.36 -1.67 2.96
N THR A 509 25.71 -1.53 1.68
CA THR A 509 26.83 -0.67 1.25
C THR A 509 26.63 0.79 1.65
N ASN A 510 25.40 1.29 1.51
CA ASN A 510 25.04 2.66 1.86
C ASN A 510 24.39 2.77 3.26
N ALA A 511 24.33 1.67 4.01
CA ALA A 511 23.74 1.66 5.34
C ALA A 511 24.61 2.46 6.32
N ILE A 512 23.92 3.10 7.25
CA ILE A 512 24.54 3.68 8.42
C ILE A 512 24.55 2.62 9.51
N THR A 513 25.74 2.23 9.96
CA THR A 513 25.89 1.29 11.08
C THR A 513 25.45 1.93 12.39
N LYS A 514 25.20 1.13 13.42
CA LYS A 514 24.87 1.63 14.76
C LYS A 514 25.96 2.58 15.28
N ASP A 515 27.21 2.16 15.23
CA ASP A 515 28.33 2.95 15.75
C ASP A 515 28.53 4.23 14.96
N TYR A 516 28.33 4.20 13.64
CA TYR A 516 28.42 5.39 12.83
C TYR A 516 27.26 6.36 13.09
N LEU A 517 26.04 5.85 13.31
CA LEU A 517 24.90 6.68 13.71
C LEU A 517 25.18 7.37 15.05
N LEU A 518 25.68 6.64 16.05
CA LEU A 518 26.02 7.19 17.36
C LEU A 518 27.12 8.26 17.25
N PHE A 519 28.19 7.97 16.50
CA PHE A 519 29.24 8.94 16.21
C PHE A 519 28.69 10.23 15.60
N LEU A 520 27.79 10.15 14.61
CA LEU A 520 27.20 11.32 13.97
C LEU A 520 26.34 12.16 14.94
N ILE A 521 25.62 11.51 15.86
CA ILE A 521 24.80 12.21 16.86
C ILE A 521 25.69 12.92 17.89
N ASP A 522 26.75 12.25 18.36
CA ASP A 522 27.68 12.80 19.35
C ASP A 522 28.49 13.99 18.76
N ASP A 523 28.96 13.87 17.52
CA ASP A 523 29.68 14.94 16.80
C ASP A 523 28.81 16.19 16.64
N GLN A 524 27.54 16.02 16.26
CA GLN A 524 26.60 17.14 16.17
C GLN A 524 26.31 17.78 17.53
N ALA A 525 26.16 16.98 18.59
CA ALA A 525 25.93 17.51 19.94
C ALA A 525 27.10 18.38 20.40
N ALA A 526 28.34 17.91 20.18
CA ALA A 526 29.56 18.66 20.49
C ALA A 526 29.66 19.98 19.68
N ALA A 527 29.31 19.94 18.40
CA ALA A 527 29.28 21.14 17.56
C ALA A 527 28.27 22.18 18.09
N ASN A 528 27.05 21.74 18.44
CA ASN A 528 26.00 22.63 18.96
C ASN A 528 26.40 23.27 20.31
N GLU A 529 27.07 22.52 21.19
CA GLU A 529 27.58 23.04 22.47
C GLU A 529 28.67 24.09 22.26
N TYR A 530 29.59 23.86 21.31
CA TYR A 530 30.62 24.84 20.95
C TYR A 530 30.02 26.17 20.45
N PHE A 531 29.03 26.12 19.55
CA PHE A 531 28.36 27.34 19.04
C PHE A 531 27.46 28.03 20.07
N SER A 532 26.92 27.29 21.05
CA SER A 532 26.11 27.87 22.13
C SER A 532 26.96 28.59 23.18
N ASN A 533 28.19 28.13 23.41
CA ASN A 533 29.14 28.74 24.34
C ASN A 533 29.97 29.89 23.73
N ALA A 534 29.94 30.03 22.39
CA ALA A 534 30.63 31.09 21.65
C ALA A 534 29.76 32.34 21.41
N ASN A 535 28.47 32.29 21.76
CA ASN A 535 27.54 33.43 21.81
C ASN A 535 27.21 33.76 23.27
#